data_AF-A0AA88R795-F1
#
_entry.id   AF-A0AA88R795-F1
#
_cell.length_a   1.000
_cell.length_b   1.000
_cell.length_c   1.000
_cell.angle_alpha   90.00
_cell.angle_beta   90.00
_cell.angle_gamma   90.00
#
_symmetry.space_group_name_H-M   'P 1'
#
loop_
_entity.id
_entity.type
_entity.pdbx_description
1 polymer ?
#
loop_
_entity_poly.entity_id
_entity_poly.type
_entity_poly.pdbx_seq_one_letter_code
_entity_poly.pdbx_strand_id
1 'polypeptide(L)' 'MTDIGEMSYFLGVEVKQMQDKLFMTQKRYAEKILSRFKMKNCKPVAIPAEAGIELRIDSNRQLAL' A
#
# COMPACT_ATOMS: atom_id res chain seq x y z
N MET A 1 31.77 12.23 0.07
CA MET A 1 30.37 11.82 0.27
C MET A 1 29.90 11.25 -1.04
N THR A 2 29.70 9.94 -1.11
CA THR A 2 29.30 9.26 -2.35
C THR A 2 27.82 9.52 -2.55
N ASP A 3 27.44 10.14 -3.66
CA ASP A 3 26.04 10.27 -4.03
C ASP A 3 25.53 8.88 -4.43
N ILE A 4 24.49 8.40 -3.74
CA ILE A 4 23.85 7.10 -3.99
C ILE A 4 22.67 7.29 -4.97
N GLY A 5 22.46 8.51 -5.47
CA GLY A 5 21.34 8.88 -6.33
C GLY A 5 20.03 9.00 -5.56
N GLU A 6 18.92 9.00 -6.29
CA GLU A 6 17.60 9.21 -5.70
C GLU A 6 17.15 8.02 -4.82
N MET A 7 17.03 8.28 -3.52
CA MET A 7 16.34 7.43 -2.56
C MET A 7 14.91 7.09 -3.01
N SER A 8 14.72 5.81 -3.33
CA SER A 8 13.42 5.22 -3.69
C SER A 8 12.71 4.54 -2.50
N TYR A 9 13.45 4.22 -1.43
CA TYR A 9 12.93 3.61 -0.21
C TYR A 9 13.63 4.18 1.03
N PHE A 10 12.87 4.45 2.08
CA PHE A 10 13.38 4.83 3.40
C PHE A 10 12.69 3.98 4.46
N LEU A 11 13.47 3.25 5.27
CA LEU A 11 12.95 2.34 6.31
C LEU A 11 11.87 1.36 5.80
N GLY A 12 11.98 0.95 4.52
CA GLY A 12 11.01 0.04 3.88
C GLY A 12 9.74 0.71 3.34
N VAL A 13 9.58 2.02 3.51
CA VAL A 13 8.49 2.81 2.89
C VAL A 13 8.96 3.33 1.53
N GLU A 14 8.10 3.22 0.51
CA GLU A 14 8.40 3.73 -0.83
C GLU A 14 8.35 5.26 -0.82
N VAL A 15 9.36 5.86 -1.44
CA VAL A 15 9.56 7.30 -1.46
C VAL A 15 9.67 7.77 -2.91
N LYS A 16 8.98 8.87 -3.23
CA LYS A 16 9.10 9.59 -4.49
C LYS A 16 9.69 10.96 -4.22
N GLN A 17 10.86 11.21 -4.79
CA GLN A 17 11.48 12.53 -4.78
C GLN A 17 10.91 13.37 -5.91
N MET A 18 10.66 14.63 -5.61
CA MET A 18 10.30 15.69 -6.53
C MET A 18 11.23 16.87 -6.24
N GLN A 19 11.35 17.83 -7.18
CA GLN A 19 12.30 18.94 -7.10
C GLN A 19 12.45 19.57 -5.71
N ASP A 20 11.34 19.83 -5.00
CA ASP A 20 11.35 20.44 -3.66
C ASP A 20 10.55 19.65 -2.61
N LYS A 21 10.19 18.39 -2.90
CA LYS A 21 9.26 17.62 -2.05
C LYS A 21 9.61 16.14 -1.99
N LEU A 22 9.33 15.55 -0.83
CA LEU A 22 9.35 14.11 -0.63
C LEU A 22 7.92 13.61 -0.49
N PHE A 23 7.52 12.65 -1.31
CA PHE A 23 6.22 11.99 -1.20
C PHE A 23 6.40 10.54 -0.77
N MET A 24 5.88 10.19 0.41
CA MET A 24 5.82 8.81 0.87
C MET A 24 4.59 8.13 0.29
N THR A 25 4.75 6.91 -0.21
CA THR A 25 3.70 6.14 -0.87
C THR A 25 3.71 4.70 -0.36
N GLN A 26 2.53 4.07 -0.37
CA GLN A 26 2.38 2.63 -0.16
C GLN A 26 1.75 1.93 -1.37
N LYS A 27 1.83 2.54 -2.56
CA LYS A 27 1.23 2.00 -3.80
C LYS A 27 1.63 0.55 -4.04
N ARG A 28 2.93 0.23 -3.98
CA ARG A 28 3.41 -1.16 -4.18
C ARG A 28 2.88 -2.12 -3.12
N TYR A 29 2.71 -1.67 -1.89
CA TYR A 29 2.14 -2.48 -0.81
C TYR A 29 0.64 -2.76 -1.06
N ALA A 30 -0.13 -1.73 -1.42
CA ALA A 30 -1.53 -1.88 -1.79
C ALA A 30 -1.72 -2.82 -2.99
N GLU A 31 -0.90 -2.69 -4.04
CA GLU A 31 -0.93 -3.59 -5.20
C GLU A 31 -0.63 -5.05 -4.82
N LYS A 32 0.32 -5.28 -3.89
CA LYS A 32 0.62 -6.62 -3.38
C LYS A 32 -0.57 -7.21 -2.63
N ILE A 33 -1.28 -6.43 -1.81
CA ILE A 33 -2.50 -6.87 -1.13
C ILE A 33 -3.58 -7.25 -2.14
N LEU A 34 -3.87 -6.37 -3.11
CA LEU A 34 -4.87 -6.64 -4.14
C LEU A 34 -4.52 -7.90 -4.94
N SER A 35 -3.25 -8.10 -5.25
CA SER A 35 -2.76 -9.31 -5.91
C SER A 35 -3.03 -10.57 -5.09
N ARG A 36 -2.68 -10.55 -3.80
CA ARG A 36 -2.82 -11.68 -2.88
C ARG A 36 -4.27 -12.15 -2.78
N PHE A 37 -5.22 -11.22 -2.82
CA PHE A 37 -6.66 -11.52 -2.71
C PHE A 37 -7.37 -11.59 -4.07
N LYS A 38 -6.63 -11.65 -5.19
CA LYS A 38 -7.18 -11.72 -6.56
C LYS A 38 -8.11 -10.54 -6.92
N MET A 39 -7.83 -9.35 -6.35
CA MET A 39 -8.62 -8.12 -6.49
C MET A 39 -8.01 -7.09 -7.47
N LYS A 40 -7.00 -7.46 -8.27
CA LYS A 40 -6.33 -6.52 -9.21
C LYS A 40 -7.29 -5.83 -10.19
N ASN A 41 -8.37 -6.51 -10.57
CA ASN A 41 -9.33 -6.04 -11.58
C ASN A 41 -10.62 -5.50 -10.94
N CYS A 42 -10.63 -5.27 -9.62
CA CYS A 42 -11.78 -4.65 -8.96
C CYS A 42 -11.95 -3.21 -9.47
N LYS A 43 -13.20 -2.74 -9.51
CA LYS A 43 -13.50 -1.35 -9.88
C LYS A 43 -12.85 -0.40 -8.86
N PRO A 44 -12.16 0.66 -9.30
CA PRO A 44 -11.60 1.64 -8.38
C PRO A 44 -12.73 2.39 -7.66
N VAL A 45 -12.48 2.75 -6.41
CA VAL A 45 -13.37 3.58 -5.60
C VAL A 45 -12.55 4.63 -4.88
N ALA A 46 -13.10 5.84 -4.76
CA ALA A 46 -12.40 6.96 -4.10
C ALA A 46 -12.21 6.72 -2.59
N ILE A 47 -13.16 6.03 -1.97
CA ILE A 47 -13.17 5.70 -0.54
C ILE A 47 -13.26 4.18 -0.43
N PRO A 48 -12.15 3.47 -0.15
CA PRO A 48 -12.11 2.00 -0.17
C PRO A 48 -12.77 1.35 1.05
N ALA A 49 -12.91 2.09 2.16
CA ALA A 49 -13.55 1.65 3.38
C ALA A 49 -14.09 2.88 4.13
N GLU A 50 -15.14 2.68 4.92
CA GLU A 50 -15.68 3.71 5.81
C GLU A 50 -14.65 4.09 6.89
N ALA A 51 -14.55 5.38 7.19
CA ALA A 51 -13.67 5.86 8.24
C ALA A 51 -14.18 5.40 9.62
N GLY A 52 -13.28 4.96 10.49
CA GLY A 52 -13.63 4.52 11.84
C GLY A 52 -14.21 3.10 11.93
N ILE A 53 -14.21 2.33 10.84
CA ILE A 53 -14.61 0.93 10.90
C ILE A 53 -13.60 0.10 11.68
N GLU A 54 -14.04 -0.55 12.76
CA GLU A 54 -13.24 -1.53 13.48
C GLU A 54 -13.39 -2.90 12.83
N LEU A 55 -12.30 -3.40 12.25
CA LEU A 55 -12.25 -4.76 11.73
C LEU A 55 -12.05 -5.73 12.89
N ARG A 56 -12.97 -6.68 13.04
CA ARG A 56 -12.84 -7.80 13.98
C ARG A 56 -12.37 -9.05 13.25
N ILE A 57 -11.54 -9.84 13.92
CA ILE A 57 -11.17 -11.16 13.41
C ILE A 57 -12.43 -12.02 13.41
N ASP A 58 -12.82 -12.48 12.23
CA ASP A 58 -13.87 -13.48 12.11
C ASP A 58 -13.27 -14.85 12.45
N SER A 59 -13.52 -15.32 13.67
CA SER A 59 -13.04 -16.61 14.18
C SER A 59 -13.55 -17.82 13.39
N ASN A 60 -14.59 -17.65 12.57
CA ASN A 60 -15.21 -18.73 11.79
C ASN A 60 -14.75 -18.77 10.33
N ARG A 61 -13.91 -17.82 9.90
CA ARG A 61 -13.50 -17.71 8.50
C ARG A 61 -12.22 -18.50 8.23
N GLN A 62 -12.37 -19.72 7.69
CA GLN A 62 -11.25 -20.34 6.99
C GLN A 62 -10.95 -19.50 5.74
N LEU A 63 -9.79 -18.84 5.74
CA LEU A 63 -9.23 -18.22 4.55
C LEU A 63 -8.88 -19.35 3.57
N ALA A 64 -9.77 -19.64 2.64
CA ALA A 64 -9.46 -20.48 1.48
C ALA A 64 -8.35 -19.77 0.69
N LEU A 65 -7.12 -20.26 0.84
CA LEU A 65 -5.97 -19.91 0.02
C LEU A 65 -6.06 -20.66 -1.32
#